data_AF-A0A1Q6U1B7-F1
#
_entry.id   AF-A0A1Q6U1B7-F1
#
_cell.length_a   1.000
_cell.length_b   1.000
_cell.length_c   1.000
_cell.angle_alpha   90.00
_cell.angle_beta   90.00
_cell.angle_gamma   90.00
#
_symmetry.space_group_name_H-M   'P 1'
#
loop_
_entity.id
_entity.type
_entity.pdbx_description
1 polymer ?
#
loop_
_entity_poly.entity_id
_entity_poly.type
_entity_poly.pdbx_seq_one_letter_code
_entity_poly.pdbx_strand_id
1 'polypeptide(L)'
;MISISPNNNGHPSFTSGITRKLARNYCSCEDDVIEILNKHPQKNGIAGQLPISWIEKLNASEFVNNKREIIKDIYQQFASIVKLASENIIEASDKLTEILRNYKILTNKQSYNIKKINTSGATYIENGYILEGSNGAQSLFIKEFKDLSGMEPRRYKIHTKRDGKYIELARALQLNNQIKDRHIMHTNWGDTKNRYMVSEYVKPLKRYKSKIEIKQSYNNEKELIEDLNKKYGFRYYEIKNNNVKIGYEYENKFYSYPEERIIYNYFYNLLEKQNLAHYDLMDNPYNYIVTKDKNGNPLLKLIDFGGIAKPR
;
A
#
# COMPACT_ATOMS: atom_id res chain seq x y z
N MET A 1 37.01 13.33 -11.47
CA MET A 1 36.25 12.55 -12.47
C MET A 1 35.38 11.56 -11.74
N ILE A 2 34.05 11.74 -11.75
CA ILE A 2 33.10 10.82 -11.12
C ILE A 2 32.64 9.85 -12.20
N SER A 3 32.84 8.55 -11.99
CA SER A 3 32.46 7.50 -12.92
C SER A 3 30.94 7.41 -13.05
N ILE A 4 30.44 7.64 -14.25
CA ILE A 4 29.07 7.38 -14.64
C ILE A 4 28.97 5.87 -14.89
N SER A 5 28.19 5.16 -14.05
CA SER A 5 27.73 3.82 -14.38
C SER A 5 26.32 3.94 -14.97
N PRO A 6 26.07 3.47 -16.20
CA PRO A 6 24.74 3.50 -16.80
C PRO A 6 23.89 2.39 -16.17
N ASN A 7 22.92 2.77 -15.34
CA ASN A 7 21.88 1.81 -14.91
C ASN A 7 20.91 1.58 -16.08
N ASN A 8 21.03 0.43 -16.73
CA ASN A 8 20.24 -0.03 -17.88
C ASN A 8 18.78 -0.42 -17.58
N ASN A 9 18.12 0.18 -16.58
CA ASN A 9 16.68 0.04 -16.39
C ASN A 9 16.12 1.43 -16.17
N GLY A 10 15.20 1.90 -17.03
CA GLY A 10 14.65 3.27 -17.11
C GLY A 10 13.92 3.83 -15.87
N HIS A 11 14.27 3.37 -14.67
CA HIS A 11 13.81 3.88 -13.38
C HIS A 11 14.75 5.00 -12.88
N PRO A 12 14.36 6.28 -13.00
CA PRO A 12 15.11 7.38 -12.43
C PRO A 12 15.06 7.31 -10.90
N SER A 13 16.19 7.57 -10.29
CA SER A 13 16.43 7.37 -8.87
C SER A 13 16.41 8.70 -8.12
N PHE A 14 15.24 9.30 -7.88
CA PHE A 14 15.14 10.44 -6.94
C PHE A 14 15.22 9.97 -5.49
N THR A 15 14.62 8.82 -5.19
CA THR A 15 14.56 8.17 -3.87
C THR A 15 15.22 6.79 -3.86
N SER A 16 15.69 6.27 -5.02
CA SER A 16 15.95 4.83 -5.14
C SER A 16 17.00 4.29 -4.16
N GLY A 17 17.94 5.12 -3.70
CA GLY A 17 18.91 4.73 -2.69
C GLY A 17 18.24 4.37 -1.36
N ILE A 18 17.42 5.27 -0.82
CA ILE A 18 16.72 5.04 0.45
C ILE A 18 15.60 4.02 0.29
N THR A 19 14.83 4.10 -0.79
CA THR A 19 13.78 3.13 -1.12
C THR A 19 14.34 1.71 -1.19
N ARG A 20 15.46 1.50 -1.90
CA ARG A 20 16.11 0.20 -2.03
C ARG A 20 16.65 -0.30 -0.70
N LYS A 21 17.19 0.59 0.15
CA LYS A 21 17.64 0.22 1.50
C LYS A 21 16.47 -0.27 2.35
N LEU A 22 15.37 0.48 2.42
CA LEU A 22 14.19 0.05 3.19
C LEU A 22 13.54 -1.21 2.60
N ALA A 23 13.46 -1.32 1.28
CA ALA A 23 12.87 -2.47 0.60
C ALA A 23 13.65 -3.79 0.74
N ARG A 24 14.94 -3.73 1.07
CA ARG A 24 15.81 -4.91 1.22
C ARG A 24 16.06 -5.30 2.68
N ASN A 25 15.89 -4.37 3.62
CA ASN A 25 16.20 -4.58 5.02
C ASN A 25 14.91 -4.69 5.82
N TYR A 26 14.79 -5.77 6.60
CA TYR A 26 13.76 -5.83 7.62
C TYR A 26 14.08 -4.83 8.73
N CYS A 27 13.15 -3.92 9.02
CA CYS A 27 13.24 -3.00 10.15
C CYS A 27 12.36 -3.53 11.28
N SER A 28 12.96 -3.78 12.44
CA SER A 28 12.25 -4.32 13.61
C SER A 28 11.48 -3.23 14.34
N CYS A 29 11.99 -2.01 14.33
CA CYS A 29 11.38 -0.85 14.94
C CYS A 29 11.73 0.44 14.17
N GLU A 30 11.11 1.55 14.60
CA GLU A 30 11.33 2.86 14.01
C GLU A 30 12.78 3.37 14.15
N ASP A 31 13.48 3.01 15.24
CA ASP A 31 14.89 3.39 15.43
C ASP A 31 15.77 2.88 14.27
N ASP A 32 15.53 1.65 13.80
CA ASP A 32 16.24 1.06 12.64
C ASP A 32 16.01 1.88 11.37
N VAL A 33 14.77 2.35 11.16
CA VAL A 33 14.39 3.14 9.98
C VAL A 33 15.05 4.52 10.03
N ILE A 34 15.03 5.15 11.21
CA ILE A 34 15.66 6.46 11.44
C ILE A 34 17.17 6.37 11.22
N GLU A 35 17.82 5.30 11.69
CA GLU A 35 19.25 5.07 11.46
C GLU A 35 19.57 4.98 9.96
N ILE A 36 18.78 4.21 9.20
CA ILE A 36 18.93 4.09 7.74
C ILE A 36 18.76 5.46 7.06
N LEU A 37 17.75 6.24 7.46
CA LEU A 37 17.48 7.57 6.90
C LEU A 37 18.60 8.57 7.22
N ASN A 38 19.07 8.60 8.46
CA ASN A 38 20.09 9.53 8.92
C ASN A 38 21.46 9.27 8.31
N LYS A 39 21.76 8.01 7.97
CA LYS A 39 22.98 7.62 7.26
C LYS A 39 22.88 7.80 5.73
N HIS A 40 21.70 8.12 5.19
CA HIS A 40 21.53 8.26 3.75
C HIS A 40 21.96 9.67 3.26
N PRO A 41 22.69 9.79 2.13
CA PRO A 41 23.13 11.09 1.60
C PRO A 41 21.97 12.03 1.24
N GLN A 42 20.83 11.45 0.85
CA GLN A 42 19.61 12.19 0.55
C GLN A 42 18.67 12.11 1.76
N LYS A 43 18.82 13.05 2.70
CA LYS A 43 17.99 13.16 3.92
C LYS A 43 16.71 13.95 3.68
N ASN A 44 15.98 13.65 2.60
CA ASN A 44 14.73 14.34 2.29
C ASN A 44 13.51 13.70 2.99
N GLY A 45 13.67 12.51 3.59
CA GLY A 45 12.59 11.82 4.30
C GLY A 45 11.57 11.16 3.37
N ILE A 46 11.86 11.07 2.07
CA ILE A 46 10.96 10.50 1.07
C ILE A 46 11.50 9.13 0.63
N ALA A 47 10.65 8.10 0.67
CA ALA A 47 10.98 6.77 0.15
C ALA A 47 9.80 6.19 -0.66
N GLY A 48 10.09 5.27 -1.57
CA GLY A 48 9.16 4.79 -2.61
C GLY A 48 9.31 5.54 -3.92
N GLN A 49 8.34 5.42 -4.83
CA GLN A 49 8.35 6.03 -6.17
C GLN A 49 6.96 6.57 -6.52
N LEU A 50 6.89 7.50 -7.47
CA LEU A 50 5.59 7.86 -8.06
C LEU A 50 4.97 6.61 -8.71
N PRO A 51 3.63 6.57 -8.85
CA PRO A 51 2.97 5.44 -9.49
C PRO A 51 3.54 5.17 -10.89
N ILE A 52 3.63 3.90 -11.26
CA ILE A 52 4.25 3.47 -12.52
C ILE A 52 3.61 4.16 -13.72
N SER A 53 2.28 4.26 -13.75
CA SER A 53 1.55 4.94 -14.83
C SER A 53 1.88 6.43 -14.97
N TRP A 54 2.30 7.10 -13.88
CA TRP A 54 2.75 8.48 -13.93
C TRP A 54 4.17 8.57 -14.48
N ILE A 55 5.05 7.67 -14.05
CA ILE A 55 6.42 7.58 -14.56
C ILE A 55 6.44 7.27 -16.06
N GLU A 56 5.58 6.37 -16.53
CA GLU A 56 5.44 6.05 -17.96
C GLU A 56 5.05 7.28 -18.78
N LYS A 57 4.11 8.08 -18.30
CA LYS A 57 3.71 9.34 -18.97
C LYS A 57 4.83 10.38 -18.99
N LEU A 58 5.60 10.49 -17.90
CA LEU A 58 6.80 11.34 -17.86
C LEU A 58 7.90 10.86 -18.82
N ASN A 59 8.01 9.54 -19.03
CA ASN A 59 8.97 8.98 -19.99
C ASN A 59 8.54 9.21 -21.45
N ALA A 60 7.23 9.33 -21.69
CA ALA A 60 6.65 9.54 -23.02
C ALA A 60 6.45 11.02 -23.38
N SER A 61 6.86 11.95 -22.52
CA SER A 61 6.69 13.40 -22.72
C SER A 61 8.03 14.12 -22.91
N GLU A 62 7.96 15.41 -23.19
CA GLU A 62 9.09 16.34 -23.28
C GLU A 62 9.97 16.38 -22.01
N PHE A 63 9.45 15.84 -20.90
CA PHE A 63 10.08 15.86 -19.59
C PHE A 63 11.10 14.74 -19.34
N VAL A 64 11.26 13.81 -20.27
CA VAL A 64 12.14 12.64 -20.08
C VAL A 64 13.56 12.99 -19.62
N ASN A 65 14.12 14.11 -20.13
CA ASN A 65 15.47 14.58 -19.81
C ASN A 65 15.57 15.29 -18.44
N ASN A 66 14.50 15.95 -17.98
CA ASN A 66 14.44 16.69 -16.70
C ASN A 66 13.62 15.95 -15.63
N LYS A 67 13.28 14.70 -15.88
CA LYS A 67 12.37 13.87 -15.08
C LYS A 67 12.71 13.85 -13.59
N ARG A 68 13.99 13.87 -13.22
CA ARG A 68 14.41 13.86 -11.81
C ARG A 68 13.97 15.13 -11.06
N GLU A 69 14.10 16.28 -11.70
CA GLU A 69 13.72 17.57 -11.12
C GLU A 69 12.20 17.69 -11.02
N ILE A 70 11.49 17.18 -12.02
CA ILE A 70 10.03 17.14 -12.04
C ILE A 70 9.47 16.21 -10.96
N ILE A 71 10.04 15.03 -10.78
CA ILE A 71 9.65 14.13 -9.69
C ILE A 71 9.88 14.81 -8.33
N LYS A 72 10.98 15.54 -8.16
CA LYS A 72 11.26 16.30 -6.94
C LYS A 72 10.19 17.37 -6.71
N ASP A 73 9.86 18.15 -7.73
CA ASP A 73 8.85 19.20 -7.63
C ASP A 73 7.47 18.61 -7.29
N ILE A 74 7.08 17.54 -7.98
CA ILE A 74 5.84 16.80 -7.68
C ILE A 74 5.80 16.41 -6.21
N TYR A 75 6.86 15.82 -5.65
CA TYR A 75 6.86 15.46 -4.23
C TYR A 75 6.70 16.67 -3.30
N GLN A 76 7.40 17.77 -3.57
CA GLN A 76 7.34 18.98 -2.75
C GLN A 76 5.94 19.60 -2.79
N GLN A 77 5.35 19.71 -3.96
CA GLN A 77 4.02 20.26 -4.16
C GLN A 77 2.95 19.34 -3.59
N PHE A 78 3.11 18.02 -3.71
CA PHE A 78 2.19 17.05 -3.15
C PHE A 78 2.12 17.17 -1.62
N ALA A 79 3.25 17.41 -0.95
CA ALA A 79 3.25 17.66 0.49
C ALA A 79 2.42 18.88 0.89
N SER A 80 2.57 19.99 0.15
CA SER A 80 1.76 21.20 0.35
C SER A 80 0.27 20.94 0.08
N ILE A 81 -0.05 20.12 -0.92
CA ILE A 81 -1.43 19.72 -1.25
C ILE A 81 -2.05 18.87 -0.14
N VAL A 82 -1.32 17.90 0.45
CA VAL A 82 -1.84 17.10 1.57
C VAL A 82 -2.16 17.99 2.76
N LYS A 83 -1.27 18.92 3.11
CA LYS A 83 -1.53 19.89 4.18
C LYS A 83 -2.78 20.72 3.88
N LEU A 84 -2.87 21.27 2.67
CA LEU A 84 -4.02 22.07 2.24
C LEU A 84 -5.33 21.27 2.27
N ALA A 85 -5.31 19.97 1.97
CA ALA A 85 -6.50 19.13 1.99
C ALA A 85 -7.14 18.98 3.38
N SER A 86 -6.41 19.28 4.46
CA SER A 86 -6.99 19.34 5.82
C SER A 86 -7.85 20.59 6.04
N GLU A 87 -7.58 21.66 5.30
CA GLU A 87 -8.21 22.98 5.42
C GLU A 87 -9.24 23.22 4.31
N ASN A 88 -8.85 22.95 3.06
CA ASN A 88 -9.65 23.17 1.85
C ASN A 88 -9.43 22.07 0.80
N ILE A 89 -10.33 21.09 0.81
CA ILE A 89 -10.27 19.90 -0.07
C ILE A 89 -10.45 20.26 -1.55
N ILE A 90 -11.30 21.26 -1.86
CA ILE A 90 -11.59 21.64 -3.25
C ILE A 90 -10.34 22.26 -3.87
N GLU A 91 -9.74 23.25 -3.20
CA GLU A 91 -8.52 23.91 -3.67
C GLU A 91 -7.34 22.93 -3.76
N ALA A 92 -7.21 22.00 -2.80
CA ALA A 92 -6.20 20.94 -2.87
C ALA A 92 -6.39 20.04 -4.10
N SER A 93 -7.64 19.69 -4.43
CA SER A 93 -7.98 18.88 -5.61
C SER A 93 -7.64 19.59 -6.93
N ASP A 94 -7.94 20.88 -7.00
CA ASP A 94 -7.66 21.72 -8.17
C ASP A 94 -6.15 21.86 -8.38
N LYS A 95 -5.39 22.20 -7.31
CA LYS A 95 -3.92 22.29 -7.37
C LYS A 95 -3.27 20.98 -7.78
N LEU A 96 -3.74 19.85 -7.24
CA LEU A 96 -3.26 18.52 -7.64
C LEU A 96 -3.55 18.22 -9.11
N THR A 97 -4.74 18.56 -9.57
CA THR A 97 -5.11 18.35 -10.97
C THR A 97 -4.26 19.21 -11.90
N GLU A 98 -4.06 20.48 -11.55
CA GLU A 98 -3.25 21.44 -12.32
C GLU A 98 -1.80 20.98 -12.44
N ILE A 99 -1.13 20.67 -11.32
CA ILE A 99 0.28 20.26 -11.36
C ILE A 99 0.49 19.00 -12.20
N LEU A 100 -0.40 18.01 -12.09
CA LEU A 100 -0.27 16.78 -12.86
C LEU A 100 -0.59 16.98 -14.35
N ARG A 101 -1.45 17.93 -14.71
CA ARG A 101 -1.67 18.33 -16.12
C ARG A 101 -0.47 19.08 -16.68
N ASN A 102 0.14 19.97 -15.89
CA ASN A 102 1.35 20.70 -16.27
C ASN A 102 2.48 19.73 -16.65
N TYR A 103 2.59 18.62 -15.92
CA TYR A 103 3.56 17.55 -16.21
C TYR A 103 3.08 16.46 -17.18
N LYS A 104 1.97 16.67 -17.89
CA LYS A 104 1.35 15.70 -18.83
C LYS A 104 1.05 14.32 -18.21
N ILE A 105 0.99 14.23 -16.88
CA ILE A 105 0.57 13.03 -16.15
C ILE A 105 -0.95 12.86 -16.26
N LEU A 106 -1.70 13.97 -16.29
CA LEU A 106 -3.13 13.96 -16.59
C LEU A 106 -3.39 14.63 -17.94
N THR A 107 -4.40 14.14 -18.65
CA THR A 107 -4.98 14.87 -19.79
C THR A 107 -5.93 15.96 -19.31
N ASN A 108 -6.33 16.87 -20.20
CA ASN A 108 -7.32 17.91 -19.88
C ASN A 108 -8.70 17.34 -19.51
N LYS A 109 -8.99 16.09 -19.90
CA LYS A 109 -10.23 15.39 -19.53
C LYS A 109 -10.11 14.67 -18.18
N GLN A 110 -8.90 14.47 -17.67
CA GLN A 110 -8.67 13.78 -16.39
C GLN A 110 -8.49 14.79 -15.26
N SER A 111 -8.90 14.39 -14.06
CA SER A 111 -8.79 15.17 -12.83
C SER A 111 -8.76 14.26 -11.61
N TYR A 112 -8.36 14.83 -10.48
CA TYR A 112 -8.53 14.22 -9.17
C TYR A 112 -9.56 14.99 -8.35
N ASN A 113 -10.42 14.25 -7.67
CA ASN A 113 -11.20 14.78 -6.56
C ASN A 113 -10.70 14.15 -5.26
N ILE A 114 -10.35 14.97 -4.28
CA ILE A 114 -9.90 14.52 -2.96
C ILE A 114 -11.14 14.35 -2.08
N LYS A 115 -11.22 13.21 -1.38
CA LYS A 115 -12.25 12.97 -0.37
C LYS A 115 -11.59 12.59 0.94
N LYS A 116 -11.92 13.31 2.01
CA LYS A 116 -11.52 12.94 3.37
C LYS A 116 -12.34 11.75 3.85
N ILE A 117 -11.68 10.77 4.48
CA ILE A 117 -12.33 9.63 5.11
C ILE A 117 -12.37 9.79 6.63
N ASN A 118 -13.32 9.11 7.27
CA ASN A 118 -13.40 9.08 8.73
C ASN A 118 -12.28 8.21 9.31
N THR A 119 -11.44 8.81 10.14
CA THR A 119 -10.31 8.17 10.84
C THR A 119 -10.49 8.13 12.36
N SER A 120 -11.68 8.42 12.89
CA SER A 120 -11.92 8.55 14.34
C SER A 120 -11.57 7.31 15.17
N GLY A 121 -11.62 6.12 14.55
CA GLY A 121 -11.21 4.85 15.18
C GLY A 121 -9.71 4.54 15.09
N ALA A 122 -8.92 5.35 14.39
CA ALA A 122 -7.50 5.10 14.18
C ALA A 122 -6.64 5.86 15.19
N THR A 123 -5.78 5.13 15.91
CA THR A 123 -4.96 5.68 17.00
C THR A 123 -3.84 6.60 16.49
N TYR A 124 -3.23 6.28 15.34
CA TYR A 124 -2.02 6.92 14.82
C TYR A 124 -2.19 7.64 13.47
N ILE A 125 -3.41 7.66 12.94
CA ILE A 125 -3.78 8.36 11.70
C ILE A 125 -4.41 9.70 12.05
N GLU A 126 -3.86 10.78 11.52
CA GLU A 126 -4.45 12.12 11.64
C GLU A 126 -5.62 12.24 10.66
N ASN A 127 -5.33 12.08 9.37
CA ASN A 127 -6.30 12.15 8.29
C ASN A 127 -6.09 11.01 7.30
N GLY A 128 -7.17 10.62 6.63
CA GLY A 128 -7.12 9.74 5.47
C GLY A 128 -7.81 10.41 4.29
N TYR A 129 -7.27 10.22 3.09
CA TYR A 129 -7.83 10.78 1.87
C TYR A 129 -7.88 9.75 0.74
N ILE A 130 -8.95 9.81 -0.03
CA ILE A 130 -9.07 9.13 -1.32
C ILE A 130 -8.92 10.17 -2.41
N LEU A 131 -7.95 9.95 -3.29
CA LEU A 131 -7.79 10.70 -4.55
C LEU A 131 -8.52 9.92 -5.63
N GLU A 132 -9.76 10.32 -5.90
CA GLU A 132 -10.59 9.71 -6.94
C GLU A 132 -10.19 10.26 -8.31
N GLY A 133 -9.57 9.43 -9.13
CA GLY A 133 -9.22 9.77 -10.51
C GLY A 133 -10.43 9.67 -11.44
N SER A 134 -10.65 10.69 -12.27
CA SER A 134 -11.68 10.69 -13.31
C SER A 134 -11.16 10.20 -14.66
N ASN A 135 -12.04 9.72 -15.53
CA ASN A 135 -11.75 9.39 -16.94
C ASN A 135 -10.50 8.51 -17.12
N GLY A 136 -10.43 7.41 -16.36
CA GLY A 136 -9.33 6.44 -16.42
C GLY A 136 -8.06 6.85 -15.67
N ALA A 137 -8.04 8.00 -14.97
CA ALA A 137 -6.98 8.29 -14.02
C ALA A 137 -7.05 7.29 -12.85
N GLN A 138 -5.91 6.70 -12.48
CA GLN A 138 -5.85 5.78 -11.34
C GLN A 138 -6.23 6.51 -10.06
N SER A 139 -6.85 5.81 -9.09
CA SER A 139 -7.14 6.40 -7.78
C SER A 139 -6.03 6.06 -6.76
N LEU A 140 -5.79 6.94 -5.81
CA LEU A 140 -4.75 6.79 -4.79
C LEU A 140 -5.31 6.98 -3.39
N PHE A 141 -4.69 6.33 -2.40
CA PHE A 141 -5.05 6.47 -0.99
C PHE A 141 -3.91 7.16 -0.27
N ILE A 142 -4.22 8.22 0.47
CA ILE A 142 -3.27 8.95 1.30
C ILE A 142 -3.62 8.69 2.76
N LYS A 143 -2.61 8.26 3.52
CA LYS A 143 -2.67 8.14 4.97
C LYS A 143 -1.73 9.18 5.56
N GLU A 144 -2.29 10.13 6.31
CA GLU A 144 -1.55 11.13 7.07
C GLU A 144 -1.44 10.66 8.52
N PHE A 145 -0.23 10.66 9.06
CA PHE A 145 0.10 10.19 10.39
C PHE A 145 0.06 11.35 11.40
N LYS A 146 -0.38 11.06 12.62
CA LYS A 146 -0.35 12.04 13.73
C LYS A 146 1.08 12.52 14.00
N ASP A 147 1.21 13.75 14.46
CA ASP A 147 2.49 14.24 14.95
C ASP A 147 2.70 13.72 16.37
N LEU A 148 3.66 12.82 16.52
CA LEU A 148 3.99 12.21 17.80
C LEU A 148 5.22 12.83 18.44
N SER A 149 5.79 13.89 17.86
CA SER A 149 7.03 14.52 18.35
C SER A 149 6.93 15.07 19.78
N GLY A 150 5.72 15.41 20.23
CA GLY A 150 5.45 15.85 21.60
C GLY A 150 5.26 14.72 22.62
N MET A 151 5.30 13.44 22.22
CA MET A 151 5.20 12.32 23.16
C MET A 151 6.47 12.14 23.98
N GLU A 152 6.32 11.69 25.22
CA GLU A 152 7.44 11.27 26.06
C GLU A 152 8.22 10.12 25.36
N PRO A 153 9.57 10.12 25.39
CA PRO A 153 10.39 9.19 24.59
C PRO A 153 10.06 7.70 24.75
N ARG A 154 9.77 7.24 25.97
CA ARG A 154 9.40 5.84 26.22
C ARG A 154 8.03 5.53 25.61
N ARG A 155 7.04 6.42 25.73
CA ARG A 155 5.74 6.27 25.06
C ARG A 155 5.86 6.31 23.55
N TYR A 156 6.63 7.26 23.01
CA TYR A 156 6.93 7.36 21.59
C TYR A 156 7.46 6.02 21.07
N LYS A 157 8.51 5.49 21.71
CA LYS A 157 9.12 4.21 21.33
C LYS A 157 8.16 3.02 21.39
N ILE A 158 7.24 2.99 22.35
CA ILE A 158 6.24 1.92 22.45
C ILE A 158 5.24 2.03 21.30
N HIS A 159 4.71 3.22 21.03
CA HIS A 159 3.73 3.45 19.96
C HIS A 159 4.33 3.24 18.56
N THR A 160 5.55 3.70 18.32
CA THR A 160 6.15 3.68 16.98
C THR A 160 6.83 2.36 16.60
N LYS A 161 6.87 1.36 17.50
CA LYS A 161 7.38 0.02 17.18
C LYS A 161 6.53 -0.73 16.14
N ARG A 162 5.24 -0.43 16.07
CA ARG A 162 4.29 -1.04 15.13
C ARG A 162 3.57 0.00 14.28
N ASP A 163 3.18 1.12 14.89
CA ASP A 163 2.21 2.05 14.32
C ASP A 163 2.84 3.38 13.86
N GLY A 164 4.16 3.43 13.78
CA GLY A 164 4.91 4.62 13.39
C GLY A 164 4.96 4.81 11.87
N LYS A 165 4.92 6.07 11.43
CA LYS A 165 5.00 6.45 10.00
C LYS A 165 6.20 5.86 9.27
N TYR A 166 7.33 5.73 9.98
CA TYR A 166 8.58 5.21 9.43
C TYR A 166 8.54 3.69 9.30
N ILE A 167 8.08 3.00 10.34
CA ILE A 167 8.07 1.53 10.39
C ILE A 167 7.05 0.95 9.41
N GLU A 168 5.86 1.56 9.28
CA GLU A 168 4.85 1.11 8.33
C GLU A 168 5.32 1.29 6.90
N LEU A 169 5.90 2.45 6.56
CA LEU A 169 6.49 2.70 5.24
C LEU A 169 7.59 1.67 4.91
N ALA A 170 8.50 1.41 5.86
CA ALA A 170 9.59 0.45 5.65
C ALA A 170 9.06 -0.96 5.38
N ARG A 171 8.09 -1.44 6.18
CA ARG A 171 7.47 -2.77 6.01
C ARG A 171 6.67 -2.86 4.71
N ALA A 172 5.93 -1.81 4.35
CA ALA A 172 5.20 -1.74 3.10
C ALA A 172 6.15 -1.89 1.89
N LEU A 173 7.23 -1.09 1.86
CA LEU A 173 8.22 -1.13 0.78
C LEU A 173 8.95 -2.48 0.73
N GLN A 174 9.25 -3.08 1.88
CA GLN A 174 9.84 -4.41 1.96
C GLN A 174 8.92 -5.48 1.38
N LEU A 175 7.65 -5.51 1.81
CA LEU A 175 6.66 -6.48 1.34
C LEU A 175 6.40 -6.32 -0.16
N ASN A 176 6.20 -5.10 -0.64
CA ASN A 176 6.02 -4.84 -2.06
C ASN A 176 7.23 -5.24 -2.90
N ASN A 177 8.44 -5.29 -2.31
CA ASN A 177 9.64 -5.78 -2.96
C ASN A 177 9.74 -7.31 -2.95
N GLN A 178 9.50 -7.95 -1.80
CA GLN A 178 9.69 -9.39 -1.59
C GLN A 178 8.52 -10.26 -2.09
N ILE A 179 7.30 -9.74 -2.03
CA ILE A 179 6.07 -10.48 -2.33
C ILE A 179 5.36 -9.82 -3.51
N LYS A 180 5.39 -10.48 -4.67
CA LYS A 180 4.71 -10.02 -5.90
C LYS A 180 3.31 -10.61 -6.01
N ASP A 181 2.53 -10.46 -4.96
CA ASP A 181 1.17 -10.97 -4.88
C ASP A 181 0.16 -9.83 -5.03
N ARG A 182 -0.85 -10.04 -5.88
CA ARG A 182 -1.90 -9.04 -6.14
C ARG A 182 -2.84 -8.85 -4.97
N HIS A 183 -2.78 -9.69 -3.94
CA HIS A 183 -3.52 -9.57 -2.70
C HIS A 183 -2.78 -8.72 -1.66
N ILE A 184 -1.56 -8.24 -1.93
CA ILE A 184 -0.88 -7.24 -1.09
C ILE A 184 -1.15 -5.85 -1.67
N MET A 185 -1.54 -4.88 -0.82
CA MET A 185 -1.68 -3.49 -1.25
C MET A 185 -0.32 -2.89 -1.63
N HIS A 186 -0.27 -2.17 -2.74
CA HIS A 186 0.93 -1.49 -3.19
C HIS A 186 1.05 -0.08 -2.59
N THR A 187 2.09 0.16 -1.80
CA THR A 187 2.51 1.49 -1.37
C THR A 187 3.45 2.08 -2.41
N ASN A 188 3.06 3.23 -2.98
CA ASN A 188 3.86 3.92 -3.98
C ASN A 188 5.01 4.66 -3.30
N TRP A 189 4.72 5.61 -2.41
CA TRP A 189 5.74 6.36 -1.66
C TRP A 189 5.25 6.86 -0.30
N GLY A 190 6.16 7.35 0.52
CA GLY A 190 5.86 8.11 1.72
C GLY A 190 6.84 9.26 1.91
N ASP A 191 6.31 10.35 2.44
CA ASP A 191 7.06 11.50 2.91
C ASP A 191 6.96 11.55 4.43
N THR A 192 8.01 11.07 5.08
CA THR A 192 8.07 10.96 6.52
C THR A 192 8.30 12.31 7.21
N LYS A 193 8.81 13.34 6.51
CA LYS A 193 8.91 14.70 7.06
C LYS A 193 7.53 15.33 7.16
N ASN A 194 6.75 15.21 6.10
CA ASN A 194 5.39 15.72 6.02
C ASN A 194 4.33 14.73 6.52
N ARG A 195 4.75 13.60 7.10
CA ARG A 195 3.92 12.61 7.80
C ARG A 195 2.82 11.99 6.94
N TYR A 196 3.09 11.62 5.69
CA TYR A 196 2.11 10.90 4.89
C TYR A 196 2.70 9.76 4.07
N MET A 197 1.85 8.81 3.71
CA MET A 197 2.14 7.79 2.70
C MET A 197 1.02 7.71 1.67
N VAL A 198 1.39 7.31 0.46
CA VAL A 198 0.49 7.17 -0.68
C VAL A 198 0.57 5.75 -1.20
N SER A 199 -0.58 5.09 -1.21
CA SER A 199 -0.75 3.73 -1.73
C SER A 199 -1.73 3.74 -2.90
N GLU A 200 -1.78 2.64 -3.64
CA GLU A 200 -2.90 2.41 -4.55
C GLU A 200 -4.21 2.50 -3.76
N TYR A 201 -5.20 3.22 -4.29
CA TYR A 201 -6.55 3.11 -3.73
C TYR A 201 -7.30 2.06 -4.51
N VAL A 202 -7.82 1.10 -3.76
CA VAL A 202 -8.65 0.04 -4.32
C VAL A 202 -10.06 0.23 -3.77
N LYS A 203 -10.98 0.58 -4.68
CA LYS A 203 -12.35 0.93 -4.31
C LYS A 203 -13.06 -0.29 -3.74
N PRO A 204 -13.61 -0.24 -2.51
CA PRO A 204 -14.33 -1.36 -1.96
C PRO A 204 -15.54 -1.72 -2.84
N LEU A 205 -15.91 -2.99 -2.86
CA LEU A 205 -17.25 -3.39 -3.32
C LEU A 205 -18.28 -2.66 -2.44
N LYS A 206 -19.48 -2.38 -2.97
CA LYS A 206 -20.51 -1.46 -2.43
C LYS A 206 -20.99 -1.68 -0.96
N ARG A 207 -20.33 -2.53 -0.16
CA ARG A 207 -20.46 -2.64 1.29
C ARG A 207 -19.08 -2.95 1.87
N TYR A 208 -18.62 -2.17 2.84
CA TYR A 208 -17.36 -2.41 3.59
C TYR A 208 -17.34 -3.75 4.37
N LYS A 209 -18.46 -4.47 4.34
CA LYS A 209 -18.70 -5.84 4.81
C LYS A 209 -20.09 -6.22 4.31
N SER A 210 -20.26 -6.65 3.05
CA SER A 210 -21.25 -7.72 2.92
C SER A 210 -20.63 -8.88 3.67
N LYS A 211 -21.36 -9.53 4.59
CA LYS A 211 -20.97 -10.87 5.02
C LYS A 211 -20.95 -11.69 3.73
N ILE A 212 -19.79 -11.86 3.12
CA ILE A 212 -19.66 -12.64 1.90
C ILE A 212 -19.60 -14.09 2.39
N GLU A 213 -20.75 -14.60 2.80
CA GLU A 213 -20.83 -15.92 3.44
C GLU A 213 -20.45 -16.99 2.42
N ILE A 214 -19.34 -17.69 2.66
CA ILE A 214 -19.02 -18.95 2.00
C ILE A 214 -19.93 -20.05 2.53
N LYS A 215 -20.25 -21.04 1.69
CA LYS A 215 -21.09 -22.16 2.10
C LYS A 215 -20.33 -23.01 3.11
N GLN A 216 -21.06 -23.66 4.01
CA GLN A 216 -20.47 -24.61 4.94
C GLN A 216 -19.88 -25.83 4.21
N SER A 217 -20.52 -26.29 3.13
CA SER A 217 -20.07 -27.44 2.35
C SER A 217 -20.26 -27.24 0.84
N TYR A 218 -19.43 -27.93 0.07
CA TYR A 218 -19.38 -27.98 -1.40
C TYR A 218 -19.28 -29.43 -1.87
N ASN A 219 -19.54 -29.71 -3.15
CA ASN A 219 -19.39 -31.09 -3.65
C ASN A 219 -17.92 -31.54 -3.68
N ASN A 220 -17.00 -30.60 -3.88
CA ASN A 220 -15.56 -30.85 -3.90
C ASN A 220 -14.78 -29.56 -3.61
N GLU A 221 -13.48 -29.68 -3.40
CA GLU A 221 -12.58 -28.55 -3.14
C GLU A 221 -12.58 -27.50 -4.26
N LYS A 222 -12.69 -27.93 -5.52
CA LYS A 222 -12.64 -27.04 -6.69
C LYS A 222 -13.80 -26.06 -6.69
N GLU A 223 -15.01 -26.50 -6.34
CA GLU A 223 -16.18 -25.63 -6.22
C GLU A 223 -15.99 -24.55 -5.14
N LEU A 224 -15.38 -24.90 -3.99
CA LEU A 224 -15.06 -23.91 -2.96
C LEU A 224 -14.06 -22.87 -3.50
N ILE A 225 -13.01 -23.32 -4.19
CA ILE A 225 -12.02 -22.40 -4.78
C ILE A 225 -12.67 -21.48 -5.82
N GLU A 226 -13.60 -21.97 -6.63
CA GLU A 226 -14.35 -21.13 -7.58
C GLU A 226 -15.21 -20.07 -6.87
N ASP A 227 -15.82 -20.42 -5.73
CA ASP A 227 -16.56 -19.45 -4.90
C ASP A 227 -15.62 -18.41 -4.27
N LEU A 228 -14.48 -18.85 -3.72
CA LEU A 228 -13.43 -17.96 -3.20
C LEU A 228 -12.87 -17.02 -4.29
N ASN A 229 -12.72 -17.50 -5.52
CA ASN A 229 -12.32 -16.68 -6.65
C ASN A 229 -13.38 -15.62 -6.98
N LYS A 230 -14.66 -15.99 -7.01
CA LYS A 230 -15.76 -15.04 -7.27
C LYS A 230 -15.86 -13.97 -6.18
N LYS A 231 -15.51 -14.30 -4.94
CA LYS A 231 -15.73 -13.46 -3.76
C LYS A 231 -14.53 -12.62 -3.35
N TYR A 232 -13.35 -13.21 -3.39
CA TYR A 232 -12.09 -12.62 -2.92
C TYR A 232 -11.05 -12.53 -4.02
N GLY A 233 -11.33 -13.10 -5.18
CA GLY A 233 -10.39 -13.19 -6.27
C GLY A 233 -9.38 -14.31 -6.11
N PHE A 234 -9.37 -15.15 -5.07
CA PHE A 234 -8.34 -16.18 -4.90
C PHE A 234 -8.36 -17.22 -6.04
N ARG A 235 -7.28 -17.30 -6.81
CA ARG A 235 -7.17 -18.26 -7.91
C ARG A 235 -6.71 -19.62 -7.42
N TYR A 236 -7.10 -20.67 -8.14
CA TYR A 236 -6.72 -22.05 -7.85
C TYR A 236 -5.22 -22.23 -7.63
N TYR A 237 -4.39 -21.70 -8.54
CA TYR A 237 -2.93 -21.83 -8.40
C TYR A 237 -2.39 -21.05 -7.19
N GLU A 238 -3.04 -19.98 -6.73
CA GLU A 238 -2.58 -19.22 -5.56
C GLU A 238 -2.89 -19.98 -4.28
N ILE A 239 -4.08 -20.60 -4.19
CA ILE A 239 -4.45 -21.49 -3.08
C ILE A 239 -3.50 -22.69 -3.01
N LYS A 240 -3.26 -23.35 -4.15
CA LYS A 240 -2.41 -24.54 -4.21
C LYS A 240 -0.93 -24.23 -3.99
N ASN A 241 -0.36 -23.23 -4.67
CA ASN A 241 1.07 -22.90 -4.55
C ASN A 241 1.43 -22.31 -3.17
N ASN A 242 0.45 -21.76 -2.46
CA ASN A 242 0.63 -21.31 -1.08
C ASN A 242 0.18 -22.36 -0.06
N ASN A 243 -0.14 -23.60 -0.44
CA ASN A 243 -0.57 -24.67 0.47
C ASN A 243 -1.68 -24.24 1.44
N VAL A 244 -2.62 -23.42 0.97
CA VAL A 244 -3.64 -22.80 1.81
C VAL A 244 -4.67 -23.86 2.20
N LYS A 245 -4.80 -24.12 3.51
CA LYS A 245 -5.83 -25.02 4.03
C LYS A 245 -7.18 -24.30 4.00
N ILE A 246 -8.10 -24.79 3.17
CA ILE A 246 -9.41 -24.16 2.96
C ILE A 246 -10.59 -24.97 3.53
N GLY A 247 -10.35 -26.19 4.00
CA GLY A 247 -11.39 -27.09 4.49
C GLY A 247 -10.92 -28.54 4.59
N TYR A 248 -11.87 -29.46 4.63
CA TYR A 248 -11.64 -30.89 4.73
C TYR A 248 -12.73 -31.70 4.02
N GLU A 249 -12.40 -32.92 3.61
CA GLU A 249 -13.36 -33.85 3.01
C GLU A 249 -13.98 -34.75 4.07
N TYR A 250 -15.31 -34.91 4.02
CA TYR A 250 -16.09 -35.78 4.90
C TYR A 250 -17.39 -36.19 4.20
N GLU A 251 -17.78 -37.47 4.31
CA GLU A 251 -19.02 -38.01 3.71
C GLU A 251 -19.28 -37.57 2.24
N ASN A 252 -18.28 -37.71 1.37
CA ASN A 252 -18.33 -37.32 -0.06
C ASN A 252 -18.64 -35.84 -0.32
N LYS A 253 -18.37 -34.96 0.65
CA LYS A 253 -18.47 -33.51 0.53
C LYS A 253 -17.20 -32.84 1.01
N PHE A 254 -17.00 -31.60 0.59
CA PHE A 254 -15.93 -30.75 1.06
C PHE A 254 -16.48 -29.66 1.98
N TYR A 255 -16.11 -29.70 3.26
CA TYR A 255 -16.52 -28.73 4.28
C TYR A 255 -15.52 -27.59 4.34
N SER A 256 -15.98 -26.34 4.20
CA SER A 256 -15.10 -25.17 4.23
C SER A 256 -14.73 -24.81 5.67
N TYR A 257 -13.52 -24.29 5.86
CA TYR A 257 -13.19 -23.57 7.08
C TYR A 257 -13.85 -22.20 7.10
N PRO A 258 -14.01 -21.57 8.28
CA PRO A 258 -14.46 -20.19 8.38
C PRO A 258 -13.67 -19.26 7.46
N GLU A 259 -14.35 -18.27 6.88
CA GLU A 259 -13.77 -17.31 5.92
C GLU A 259 -12.50 -16.67 6.46
N GLU A 260 -12.55 -16.18 7.69
CA GLU A 260 -11.44 -15.50 8.35
C GLU A 260 -10.22 -16.43 8.48
N ARG A 261 -10.47 -17.71 8.74
CA ARG A 261 -9.42 -18.73 8.81
C ARG A 261 -8.80 -19.00 7.44
N ILE A 262 -9.60 -19.02 6.37
CA ILE A 262 -9.09 -19.18 4.99
C ILE A 262 -8.21 -17.99 4.61
N ILE A 263 -8.68 -16.76 4.86
CA ILE A 263 -7.94 -15.52 4.58
C ILE A 263 -6.65 -15.46 5.40
N TYR A 264 -6.73 -15.77 6.69
CA TYR A 264 -5.57 -15.87 7.56
C TYR A 264 -4.57 -16.89 7.02
N ASN A 265 -4.99 -18.12 6.72
CA ASN A 265 -4.11 -19.16 6.19
C ASN A 265 -3.42 -18.72 4.90
N TYR A 266 -4.13 -18.00 4.03
CA TYR A 266 -3.57 -17.47 2.78
C TYR A 266 -2.39 -16.53 3.05
N PHE A 267 -2.61 -15.50 3.87
CA PHE A 267 -1.57 -14.51 4.15
C PHE A 267 -0.48 -15.04 5.09
N TYR A 268 -0.82 -15.92 6.03
CA TYR A 268 0.14 -16.60 6.88
C TYR A 268 1.14 -17.37 6.01
N ASN A 269 0.67 -18.24 5.12
CA ASN A 269 1.56 -19.02 4.25
C ASN A 269 2.35 -18.13 3.27
N LEU A 270 1.76 -17.02 2.82
CA LEU A 270 2.44 -16.07 1.95
C LEU A 270 3.59 -15.35 2.67
N LEU A 271 3.37 -14.91 3.91
CA LEU A 271 4.35 -14.20 4.74
C LEU A 271 5.41 -15.15 5.32
N GLU A 272 5.03 -16.37 5.68
CA GLU A 272 5.92 -17.40 6.25
C GLU A 272 7.06 -17.74 5.27
N LYS A 273 6.78 -17.77 3.95
CA LYS A 273 7.81 -17.93 2.90
C LYS A 273 8.91 -16.86 2.95
N GLN A 274 8.65 -15.71 3.57
CA GLN A 274 9.61 -14.62 3.78
C GLN A 274 10.08 -14.52 5.23
N ASN A 275 9.77 -15.51 6.07
CA ASN A 275 10.00 -15.50 7.52
C ASN A 275 9.36 -14.27 8.21
N LEU A 276 8.10 -13.99 7.86
CA LEU A 276 7.29 -12.90 8.42
C LEU A 276 5.95 -13.45 8.93
N ALA A 277 5.35 -12.74 9.87
CA ALA A 277 4.01 -13.00 10.39
C ALA A 277 3.25 -11.67 10.58
N HIS A 278 1.94 -11.68 10.35
CA HIS A 278 1.06 -10.54 10.64
C HIS A 278 0.33 -10.78 11.96
N TYR A 279 0.81 -10.15 13.04
CA TYR A 279 0.34 -10.47 14.39
C TYR A 279 -1.08 -10.02 14.69
N ASP A 280 -1.59 -9.06 13.91
CA ASP A 280 -2.95 -8.54 14.12
C ASP A 280 -3.97 -9.11 13.10
N LEU A 281 -3.61 -10.06 12.23
CA LEU A 281 -4.49 -10.46 11.12
C LEU A 281 -5.64 -11.39 11.53
N MET A 282 -5.39 -12.34 12.45
CA MET A 282 -6.37 -13.38 12.80
C MET A 282 -7.63 -12.80 13.46
N ASP A 283 -7.46 -11.77 14.28
CA ASP A 283 -8.54 -11.21 15.11
C ASP A 283 -9.05 -9.86 14.59
N ASN A 284 -8.43 -9.31 13.54
CA ASN A 284 -8.75 -7.98 13.05
C ASN A 284 -9.13 -7.98 11.55
N PRO A 285 -10.44 -8.06 11.23
CA PRO A 285 -10.92 -7.99 9.85
C PRO A 285 -10.75 -6.60 9.22
N TYR A 286 -10.21 -5.60 9.94
CA TYR A 286 -9.86 -4.30 9.37
C TYR A 286 -8.51 -4.31 8.64
N ASN A 287 -7.73 -5.39 8.73
CA ASN A 287 -6.43 -5.52 8.06
C ASN A 287 -6.53 -6.01 6.61
N TYR A 288 -7.74 -6.21 6.09
CA TYR A 288 -7.95 -6.45 4.67
C TYR A 288 -9.25 -5.80 4.17
N ILE A 289 -9.33 -5.62 2.86
CA ILE A 289 -10.49 -5.03 2.19
C ILE A 289 -10.79 -5.77 0.90
N VAL A 290 -12.07 -5.97 0.57
CA VAL A 290 -12.49 -6.53 -0.72
C VAL A 290 -12.84 -5.42 -1.69
N THR A 291 -12.15 -5.42 -2.82
CA THR A 291 -12.10 -4.32 -3.78
C THR A 291 -12.41 -4.83 -5.17
N LYS A 292 -12.17 -4.02 -6.21
CA LYS A 292 -12.22 -4.47 -7.60
C LYS A 292 -10.83 -4.52 -8.24
N ASP A 293 -10.57 -5.57 -9.01
CA ASP A 293 -9.46 -5.60 -9.94
C ASP A 293 -9.73 -4.69 -11.17
N LYS A 294 -8.76 -4.60 -12.07
CA LYS A 294 -8.86 -3.81 -13.31
C LYS A 294 -10.02 -4.22 -14.24
N ASN A 295 -10.53 -5.45 -14.10
CA ASN A 295 -11.64 -6.00 -14.87
C ASN A 295 -12.97 -5.85 -14.14
N GLY A 296 -12.98 -5.24 -12.95
CA GLY A 296 -14.17 -5.07 -12.13
C GLY A 296 -14.52 -6.26 -11.23
N ASN A 297 -13.71 -7.32 -11.21
CA ASN A 297 -13.92 -8.51 -10.40
C ASN A 297 -13.49 -8.27 -8.94
N PRO A 298 -14.11 -8.96 -7.96
CA PRO A 298 -13.67 -8.90 -6.57
C PRO A 298 -12.20 -9.27 -6.38
N LEU A 299 -11.50 -8.49 -5.55
CA LEU A 299 -10.11 -8.72 -5.18
C LEU A 299 -9.90 -8.36 -3.72
N LEU A 300 -9.49 -9.32 -2.89
CA LEU A 300 -9.12 -9.06 -1.51
C LEU A 300 -7.70 -8.49 -1.45
N LYS A 301 -7.48 -7.45 -0.65
CA LYS A 301 -6.19 -6.80 -0.43
C LYS A 301 -5.86 -6.73 1.06
N LEU A 302 -4.69 -7.24 1.46
CA LEU A 302 -4.07 -7.00 2.76
C LEU A 302 -3.61 -5.54 2.82
N ILE A 303 -3.96 -4.89 3.91
CA ILE A 303 -3.60 -3.52 4.25
C ILE A 303 -3.00 -3.47 5.67
N ASP A 304 -2.63 -2.28 6.13
CA ASP A 304 -2.05 -2.04 7.47
C ASP A 304 -0.84 -2.93 7.80
N PHE A 305 0.32 -2.57 7.26
CA PHE A 305 1.53 -3.37 7.40
C PHE A 305 2.28 -3.13 8.73
N GLY A 306 1.71 -2.32 9.63
CA GLY A 306 2.26 -2.05 10.96
C GLY A 306 2.29 -3.28 11.88
N GLY A 307 1.42 -4.27 11.64
CA GLY A 307 1.38 -5.52 12.41
C GLY A 307 2.40 -6.59 11.98
N ILE A 308 3.17 -6.36 10.91
CA ILE A 308 4.04 -7.39 10.31
C ILE A 308 5.41 -7.42 10.96
N ALA A 309 5.83 -8.58 11.46
CA ALA A 309 7.15 -8.76 12.03
C ALA A 309 7.70 -10.18 11.86
N LYS A 310 8.99 -10.38 12.14
CA LYS A 310 9.57 -11.72 12.16
C LYS A 310 8.93 -12.57 13.28
N PRO A 311 8.74 -13.89 13.07
CA PRO A 311 8.42 -14.83 14.14
C PRO A 311 9.44 -14.71 15.27
N ARG A 312 8.98 -14.81 16.52
CA ARG A 312 9.86 -14.93 17.69
C ARG A 312 10.41 -16.34 17.80
#